data_AF-A0A258KB43-F1
#
_entry.id   AF-A0A258KB43-F1
#
_cell.length_a   1.000
_cell.length_b   1.000
_cell.length_c   1.000
_cell.angle_alpha   90.00
_cell.angle_beta   90.00
_cell.angle_gamma   90.00
#
_symmetry.space_group_name_H-M   'P 1'
#
loop_
_entity.id
_entity.type
_entity.pdbx_description
1 polymer ?
#
loop_
_entity_poly.entity_id
_entity_poly.type
_entity_poly.pdbx_seq_one_letter_code
_entity_poly.pdbx_strand_id
1 'polypeptide(L)'
;MDGSGTLKQLQTEVVQANSQLQLAEKLKDFSVRLVLTAHPNQFYPSAVLGIIHDLGKALQKDDTVLVNTYLQQLGKTPFFKKEKPTPYDEAVNLIWFLENVFYHSAGHILSFLKSEFQDAVTEENQLIRMGFWPGGDRDGNPFVKADTTLKVAEALRQSIIKCYYMEVRLLKGRLTFQGVDTLLASLEDRLYKNLFIPGYNAYLSKDEISATLIEIRDILIAKHNSLFLNKVNNLLDKVNLFGLFFASLDVRQDSSVHKELVELVSEKTSVLPKNYKNLSEESKIQLLQNIDSLVVDTDLDKDTFDTILSIRTIQRFNGPEGCHRYIISHTTSALNVMEVYGLCLMAG
;
A
#
# COMPACT_ATOMS: atom_id res chain seq x y z
N MET A 1 -14.44 11.08 -18.87
CA MET A 1 -13.11 10.79 -19.45
C MET A 1 -12.88 11.57 -20.74
N ASP A 2 -13.66 12.61 -21.02
CA ASP A 2 -13.53 13.41 -22.24
C ASP A 2 -13.11 14.83 -21.83
N GLY A 3 -12.22 15.44 -22.61
CA GLY A 3 -11.70 16.78 -22.34
C GLY A 3 -10.17 16.85 -22.25
N SER A 4 -9.67 18.07 -22.04
CA SER A 4 -8.24 18.36 -21.97
C SER A 4 -7.57 17.68 -20.77
N GLY A 5 -6.38 17.10 -20.95
CA GLY A 5 -5.60 16.41 -19.93
C GLY A 5 -6.06 14.98 -19.59
N THR A 6 -6.93 14.38 -20.43
CA THR A 6 -7.44 13.01 -20.21
C THR A 6 -6.59 11.95 -20.90
N LEU A 7 -6.67 10.70 -20.43
CA LEU A 7 -6.00 9.57 -21.08
C LEU A 7 -6.46 9.34 -22.53
N LYS A 8 -7.72 9.65 -22.85
CA LYS A 8 -8.24 9.59 -24.22
C LYS A 8 -7.60 10.64 -25.13
N GLN A 9 -7.37 11.85 -24.62
CA GLN A 9 -6.64 12.85 -25.37
C GLN A 9 -5.20 12.40 -25.60
N LEU A 10 -4.52 11.90 -24.55
CA LEU A 10 -3.17 11.37 -24.68
C LEU A 10 -3.09 10.28 -25.75
N GLN A 11 -4.05 9.35 -25.77
CA GLN A 11 -4.17 8.35 -26.82
C GLN A 11 -4.28 8.98 -28.21
N THR A 12 -5.17 9.96 -28.36
CA THR A 12 -5.38 10.66 -29.63
C THR A 12 -4.11 11.34 -30.10
N GLU A 13 -3.40 12.03 -29.21
CA GLU A 13 -2.13 12.72 -29.51
C GLU A 13 -1.03 11.74 -29.91
N VAL A 14 -0.85 10.65 -29.16
CA VAL A 14 0.16 9.62 -29.46
C VAL A 14 -0.08 8.99 -30.82
N VAL A 15 -1.34 8.71 -31.17
CA VAL A 15 -1.72 8.15 -32.47
C VAL A 15 -1.50 9.17 -33.58
N GLN A 16 -1.98 10.41 -33.42
CA GLN A 16 -1.84 11.46 -34.45
C GLN A 16 -0.37 11.83 -34.71
N ALA A 17 0.45 11.84 -33.67
CA ALA A 17 1.88 12.15 -33.76
C ALA A 17 2.76 10.93 -34.08
N ASN A 18 2.19 9.74 -34.28
CA ASN A 18 2.93 8.47 -34.46
C ASN A 18 4.07 8.27 -33.44
N SER A 19 3.79 8.58 -32.17
CA SER A 19 4.79 8.65 -31.10
C SER A 19 4.76 7.43 -30.15
N GLN A 20 4.25 6.29 -30.61
CA GLN A 20 4.10 5.07 -29.79
C GLN A 20 5.43 4.56 -29.25
N LEU A 21 6.49 4.56 -30.08
CA LEU A 21 7.83 4.13 -29.65
C LEU A 21 8.43 5.07 -28.61
N GLN A 22 8.20 6.39 -28.74
CA GLN A 22 8.67 7.37 -27.77
C GLN A 22 7.93 7.22 -26.43
N LEU A 23 6.63 6.95 -26.50
CA LEU A 23 5.83 6.63 -25.31
C LEU A 23 6.36 5.37 -24.64
N ALA A 24 6.57 4.28 -25.38
CA ALA A 24 7.09 3.02 -24.85
C ALA A 24 8.44 3.21 -24.15
N GLU A 25 9.35 3.96 -24.77
CA GLU A 25 10.63 4.29 -24.14
C GLU A 25 10.44 5.09 -22.85
N LYS A 26 9.53 6.09 -22.86
CA LYS A 26 9.28 6.90 -21.67
C LYS A 26 8.63 6.12 -20.54
N LEU A 27 7.79 5.14 -20.85
CA LEU A 27 7.11 4.34 -19.83
C LEU A 27 8.05 3.36 -19.11
N LYS A 28 9.26 3.11 -19.62
CA LYS A 28 10.28 2.30 -18.93
C LYS A 28 10.72 2.90 -17.60
N ASP A 29 10.82 4.23 -17.51
CA ASP A 29 11.30 4.95 -16.31
C ASP A 29 10.22 5.81 -15.63
N PHE A 30 9.01 5.82 -16.18
CA PHE A 30 7.91 6.63 -15.65
C PHE A 30 7.13 5.89 -14.55
N SER A 31 6.88 6.60 -13.45
CA SER A 31 6.02 6.13 -12.37
C SER A 31 5.41 7.31 -11.63
N VAL A 32 4.13 7.23 -11.30
CA VAL A 32 3.45 8.15 -10.40
C VAL A 32 3.24 7.46 -9.06
N ARG A 33 3.84 8.02 -8.00
CA ARG A 33 3.60 7.58 -6.62
C ARG A 33 2.67 8.56 -5.90
N LEU A 34 1.50 8.08 -5.52
CA LEU A 34 0.53 8.83 -4.72
C LEU A 34 0.69 8.42 -3.26
N VAL A 35 1.05 9.36 -2.39
CA VAL A 35 1.21 9.10 -0.95
C VAL A 35 0.05 9.71 -0.19
N LEU A 36 -0.72 8.88 0.50
CA LEU A 36 -1.81 9.34 1.36
C LEU A 36 -1.25 9.80 2.71
N THR A 37 -1.67 10.98 3.13
CA THR A 37 -1.29 11.61 4.41
C THR A 37 -2.54 11.93 5.23
N ALA A 38 -2.43 11.86 6.56
CA ALA A 38 -3.50 12.34 7.43
C ALA A 38 -3.69 13.86 7.25
N HIS A 39 -4.94 14.33 7.24
CA HIS A 39 -5.25 15.76 7.15
C HIS A 39 -5.47 16.32 8.57
N PRO A 40 -4.75 17.37 9.01
CA PRO A 40 -4.76 17.81 10.41
C PRO A 40 -6.14 18.22 10.96
N ASN A 41 -7.03 18.74 10.10
CA ASN A 41 -8.23 19.47 10.52
C ASN A 41 -9.56 18.98 9.91
N GLN A 42 -9.57 17.90 9.11
CA GLN A 42 -10.80 17.47 8.43
C GLN A 42 -11.06 15.98 8.68
N PHE A 43 -11.85 15.69 9.71
CA PHE A 43 -12.25 14.34 10.06
C PHE A 43 -13.77 14.20 9.98
N TYR A 44 -14.27 14.02 8.76
CA TYR A 44 -15.59 13.42 8.63
C TYR A 44 -15.52 11.99 9.17
N PRO A 45 -16.41 11.58 10.09
CA PRO A 45 -16.50 10.20 10.53
C PRO A 45 -16.73 9.27 9.32
N SER A 46 -16.26 8.02 9.41
CA SER A 46 -16.46 7.02 8.35
C SER A 46 -17.92 6.87 7.93
N ALA A 47 -18.87 7.08 8.85
CA ALA A 47 -20.30 7.12 8.57
C ALA A 47 -20.68 8.23 7.57
N VAL A 48 -20.15 9.44 7.75
CA VAL A 48 -20.40 10.58 6.86
C VAL A 48 -19.81 10.32 5.48
N LEU A 49 -18.60 9.76 5.40
CA LEU A 49 -17.97 9.42 4.14
C LEU A 49 -18.72 8.35 3.36
N GLY A 50 -19.22 7.31 4.05
CA GLY A 50 -20.10 6.31 3.46
C GLY A 50 -21.34 6.93 2.83
N ILE A 51 -22.00 7.85 3.55
CA ILE A 51 -23.19 8.54 3.04
C ILE A 51 -22.87 9.41 1.82
N ILE A 52 -21.77 10.18 1.85
CA ILE A 52 -21.34 11.02 0.72
C ILE A 52 -21.04 10.16 -0.51
N HIS A 53 -20.41 9.00 -0.33
CA HIS A 53 -20.13 8.05 -1.40
C HIS A 53 -21.38 7.48 -2.04
N ASP A 54 -22.31 7.01 -1.21
CA ASP A 54 -23.57 6.42 -1.68
C ASP A 54 -24.47 7.48 -2.33
N LEU A 55 -24.45 8.71 -1.81
CA LEU A 55 -25.07 9.87 -2.44
C LEU A 55 -24.46 10.15 -3.82
N GLY A 56 -23.13 10.15 -3.94
CA GLY A 56 -22.44 10.31 -5.23
C GLY A 56 -22.83 9.24 -6.25
N LYS A 57 -22.94 7.98 -5.83
CA LYS A 57 -23.41 6.87 -6.68
C LYS A 57 -24.87 7.03 -7.09
N ALA A 58 -25.73 7.49 -6.18
CA ALA A 58 -27.15 7.72 -6.48
C ALA A 58 -27.31 8.86 -7.50
N LEU A 59 -26.54 9.95 -7.35
CA LEU A 59 -26.51 11.07 -8.30
C LEU A 59 -26.06 10.61 -9.69
N GLN A 60 -25.01 9.78 -9.79
CA GLN A 60 -24.55 9.24 -11.08
C GLN A 60 -25.58 8.36 -11.80
N LYS A 61 -26.56 7.82 -11.07
CA LYS A 61 -27.64 6.97 -11.60
C LYS A 61 -28.96 7.72 -11.76
N ASP A 62 -28.98 9.02 -11.48
CA ASP A 62 -30.19 9.86 -11.44
C ASP A 62 -31.30 9.30 -10.52
N ASP A 63 -30.93 8.57 -9.45
CA ASP A 63 -31.87 8.01 -8.47
C ASP A 63 -32.29 9.06 -7.44
N THR A 64 -33.24 9.90 -7.84
CA THR A 64 -33.72 11.03 -7.02
C THR A 64 -34.27 10.63 -5.65
N VAL A 65 -34.83 9.41 -5.53
CA VAL A 65 -35.40 8.89 -4.28
C VAL A 65 -34.28 8.56 -3.28
N LEU A 66 -33.25 7.85 -3.73
CA LEU A 66 -32.08 7.57 -2.90
C LEU A 66 -31.30 8.85 -2.58
N VAL A 67 -31.15 9.77 -3.54
CA VAL A 67 -30.50 11.07 -3.31
C VAL A 67 -31.17 11.83 -2.16
N ASN A 68 -32.50 11.96 -2.17
CA ASN A 68 -33.23 12.62 -1.09
C ASN A 68 -33.07 11.88 0.25
N THR A 69 -33.10 10.54 0.22
CA THR A 69 -32.91 9.72 1.44
C THR A 69 -31.53 9.92 2.06
N TYR A 70 -30.46 9.88 1.25
CA TYR A 70 -29.10 10.07 1.73
C TYR A 70 -28.82 11.51 2.17
N LEU A 71 -29.40 12.52 1.53
CA LEU A 71 -29.33 13.91 2.00
C LEU A 71 -29.97 14.07 3.39
N GLN A 72 -31.12 13.44 3.63
CA GLN A 72 -31.76 13.45 4.95
C GLN A 72 -30.94 12.71 6.01
N GLN A 73 -30.38 11.54 5.65
CA GLN A 73 -29.48 10.80 6.52
C GLN A 73 -28.24 11.64 6.88
N LEU A 74 -27.65 12.30 5.88
CA LEU A 74 -26.50 13.18 6.06
C LEU A 74 -26.84 14.33 7.02
N GLY A 75 -27.99 14.98 6.84
CA GLY A 75 -28.45 16.06 7.73
C GLY A 75 -28.70 15.62 9.18
N LYS A 76 -28.91 14.32 9.43
CA LYS A 76 -29.08 13.74 10.78
C LYS A 76 -27.80 13.15 11.36
N THR A 77 -26.74 13.03 10.56
CA THR A 77 -25.49 12.37 10.98
C THR A 77 -24.50 13.41 11.49
N PRO A 78 -23.93 13.26 12.71
CA PRO A 78 -22.93 14.19 13.22
C PRO A 78 -21.67 14.23 12.34
N PHE A 79 -21.26 15.44 11.96
CA PHE A 79 -20.07 15.67 11.12
C PHE A 79 -18.75 15.69 11.90
N PHE A 80 -18.82 15.69 13.23
CA PHE A 80 -17.68 15.77 14.11
C PHE A 80 -17.78 14.70 15.20
N LYS A 81 -16.67 14.06 15.51
CA LYS A 81 -16.54 13.25 16.73
C LYS A 81 -16.25 14.17 17.93
N LYS A 82 -16.77 13.80 19.10
CA LYS A 82 -16.48 14.51 20.37
C LYS A 82 -15.03 14.32 20.82
N GLU A 83 -14.43 13.19 20.46
CA GLU A 83 -13.05 12.84 20.79
C GLU A 83 -12.18 12.88 19.53
N LYS A 84 -10.91 13.26 19.70
CA LYS A 84 -9.93 13.20 18.62
C LYS A 84 -9.70 11.75 18.20
N PRO A 85 -9.61 11.45 16.89
CA PRO A 85 -9.32 10.11 16.41
C PRO A 85 -7.93 9.67 16.90
N THR A 86 -7.78 8.37 17.15
CA THR A 86 -6.44 7.78 17.33
C THR A 86 -5.72 7.73 15.99
N PRO A 87 -4.37 7.64 15.94
CA PRO A 87 -3.67 7.50 14.66
C PRO A 87 -4.11 6.28 13.85
N TYR A 88 -4.55 5.21 14.53
CA TYR A 88 -5.16 4.05 13.87
C TYR A 88 -6.51 4.39 13.23
N ASP A 89 -7.38 5.16 13.90
CA ASP A 89 -8.65 5.60 13.32
C ASP A 89 -8.45 6.47 12.07
N GLU A 90 -7.43 7.34 12.08
CA GLU A 90 -7.07 8.16 10.92
C GLU A 90 -6.62 7.28 9.74
N ALA A 91 -5.81 6.25 10.02
CA ALA A 91 -5.39 5.28 9.03
C ALA A 91 -6.58 4.50 8.44
N VAL A 92 -7.46 3.96 9.28
CA VAL A 92 -8.67 3.22 8.83
C VAL A 92 -9.56 4.10 7.95
N ASN A 93 -9.67 5.40 8.27
CA ASN A 93 -10.42 6.34 7.46
C ASN A 93 -9.81 6.47 6.05
N LEU A 94 -8.50 6.59 5.94
CA LEU A 94 -7.82 6.68 4.64
C LEU A 94 -7.81 5.34 3.87
N ILE A 95 -7.77 4.22 4.58
CA ILE A 95 -7.94 2.88 3.98
C ILE A 95 -9.32 2.74 3.33
N TRP A 96 -10.36 3.36 3.88
CA TRP A 96 -11.68 3.38 3.24
C TRP A 96 -11.63 4.02 1.84
N PHE A 97 -10.87 5.10 1.65
CA PHE A 97 -10.67 5.69 0.33
C PHE A 97 -9.86 4.78 -0.59
N LEU A 98 -8.87 4.06 -0.05
CA LEU A 98 -8.16 3.03 -0.82
C LEU A 98 -9.15 1.99 -1.34
N GLU A 99 -10.00 1.42 -0.48
CA GLU A 99 -11.01 0.41 -0.84
C GLU A 99 -12.03 0.93 -1.87
N ASN A 100 -12.58 2.12 -1.64
CA ASN A 100 -13.78 2.57 -2.33
C ASN A 100 -13.51 3.49 -3.53
N VAL A 101 -12.31 4.07 -3.63
CA VAL A 101 -11.97 5.06 -4.65
C VAL A 101 -10.71 4.65 -5.42
N PHE A 102 -9.58 4.51 -4.73
CA PHE A 102 -8.29 4.28 -5.41
C PHE A 102 -8.20 2.88 -6.02
N TYR A 103 -8.72 1.86 -5.35
CA TYR A 103 -8.75 0.49 -5.85
C TYR A 103 -9.41 0.38 -7.23
N HIS A 104 -10.54 1.07 -7.38
CA HIS A 104 -11.27 1.11 -8.65
C HIS A 104 -10.62 2.05 -9.66
N SER A 105 -10.27 3.28 -9.24
CA SER A 105 -9.75 4.30 -10.14
C SER A 105 -8.38 3.94 -10.71
N ALA A 106 -7.43 3.52 -9.87
CA ALA A 106 -6.10 3.13 -10.31
C ALA A 106 -6.14 1.86 -11.17
N GLY A 107 -6.97 0.88 -10.79
CA GLY A 107 -7.19 -0.32 -11.61
C GLY A 107 -7.77 0.01 -12.98
N HIS A 108 -8.73 0.95 -13.06
CA HIS A 108 -9.31 1.38 -14.32
C HIS A 108 -8.33 2.17 -15.19
N ILE A 109 -7.52 3.05 -14.60
CA ILE A 109 -6.45 3.77 -15.31
C ILE A 109 -5.43 2.80 -15.90
N LEU A 110 -4.96 1.84 -15.10
CA LEU A 110 -3.98 0.85 -15.56
C LEU A 110 -4.54 -0.05 -16.66
N SER A 111 -5.79 -0.51 -16.50
CA SER A 111 -6.50 -1.29 -17.51
C SER A 111 -6.63 -0.53 -18.83
N PHE A 112 -7.01 0.75 -18.78
CA PHE A 112 -7.07 1.62 -19.97
C PHE A 112 -5.69 1.77 -20.64
N LEU A 113 -4.64 2.03 -19.86
CA LEU A 113 -3.29 2.18 -20.41
C LEU A 113 -2.82 0.89 -21.09
N LYS A 114 -3.09 -0.27 -20.50
CA LYS A 114 -2.76 -1.57 -21.10
C LYS A 114 -3.61 -1.88 -22.33
N SER A 115 -4.89 -1.52 -22.36
CA SER A 115 -5.75 -1.80 -23.52
C SER A 115 -5.37 -0.97 -24.73
N GLU A 116 -5.10 0.32 -24.53
CA GLU A 116 -4.84 1.28 -25.61
C GLU A 116 -3.37 1.30 -26.05
N PHE A 117 -2.43 0.91 -25.18
CA PHE A 117 -1.00 0.97 -25.44
C PHE A 117 -0.29 -0.37 -25.18
N GLN A 118 -0.82 -1.46 -25.74
CA GLN A 118 -0.35 -2.84 -25.50
C GLN A 118 1.15 -3.04 -25.73
N ASP A 119 1.72 -2.42 -26.77
CA ASP A 119 3.15 -2.55 -27.10
C ASP A 119 4.06 -1.68 -26.21
N ALA A 120 3.50 -0.68 -25.53
CA ALA A 120 4.22 0.27 -24.70
C ALA A 120 4.11 -0.01 -23.19
N VAL A 121 2.99 -0.61 -22.76
CA VAL A 121 2.70 -0.92 -21.36
C VAL A 121 2.81 -2.42 -21.14
N THR A 122 3.94 -2.84 -20.62
CA THR A 122 4.25 -4.22 -20.25
C THR A 122 3.84 -4.53 -18.80
N GLU A 123 3.90 -5.80 -18.41
CA GLU A 123 3.67 -6.23 -17.02
C GLU A 123 4.74 -5.71 -16.03
N GLU A 124 5.92 -5.32 -16.53
CA GLU A 124 7.03 -4.81 -15.71
C GLU A 124 6.85 -3.32 -15.32
N ASN A 125 6.02 -2.58 -16.06
CA ASN A 125 5.82 -1.16 -15.81
C ASN A 125 5.01 -0.91 -14.53
N GLN A 126 5.66 -0.42 -13.48
CA GLN A 126 5.00 0.04 -12.26
C GLN A 126 4.55 1.50 -12.39
N LEU A 127 3.59 1.75 -13.29
CA LEU A 127 3.15 3.10 -13.66
C LEU A 127 2.49 3.87 -12.51
N ILE A 128 1.81 3.15 -11.61
CA ILE A 128 1.13 3.72 -10.45
C ILE A 128 1.61 2.99 -9.21
N ARG A 129 2.03 3.76 -8.20
CA ARG A 129 2.39 3.25 -6.87
C ARG A 129 1.60 3.98 -5.81
N MET A 130 1.14 3.26 -4.81
CA MET A 130 0.47 3.83 -3.65
C MET A 130 1.42 3.83 -2.46
N GLY A 131 1.55 4.98 -1.79
CA GLY A 131 2.24 5.14 -0.51
C GLY A 131 1.26 5.57 0.58
N PHE A 132 1.63 5.32 1.82
CA PHE A 132 0.79 5.56 2.98
C PHE A 132 1.63 6.00 4.17
N TRP A 133 1.29 7.14 4.76
CA TRP A 133 1.94 7.68 5.96
C TRP A 133 1.20 7.46 7.28
N PRO A 134 -0.15 7.45 7.35
CA PRO A 134 -0.84 7.24 8.61
C PRO A 134 -0.41 5.92 9.26
N GLY A 135 0.02 5.97 10.53
CA GLY A 135 0.56 4.81 11.24
C GLY A 135 2.05 4.54 11.03
N GLY A 136 2.71 5.21 10.06
CA GLY A 136 4.15 5.11 9.80
C GLY A 136 4.92 6.43 10.01
N ASP A 137 4.27 7.59 9.83
CA ASP A 137 4.85 8.90 10.14
C ASP A 137 4.77 9.21 11.64
N ARG A 138 5.94 9.25 12.28
CA ARG A 138 6.10 9.45 13.73
C ARG A 138 6.74 10.79 14.07
N ASP A 139 7.19 11.52 13.06
CA ASP A 139 7.87 12.80 13.22
C ASP A 139 6.93 13.81 13.90
N GLY A 140 7.29 14.22 15.12
CA GLY A 140 6.47 15.12 15.95
C GLY A 140 5.16 14.51 16.49
N ASN A 141 4.93 13.19 16.35
CA ASN A 141 3.71 12.53 16.82
C ASN A 141 4.00 11.32 17.73
N PRO A 142 4.01 11.49 19.06
CA PRO A 142 4.35 10.43 20.00
C PRO A 142 3.27 9.33 20.13
N PHE A 143 2.10 9.52 19.51
CA PHE A 143 1.01 8.55 19.55
C PHE A 143 1.15 7.48 18.46
N VAL A 144 2.00 7.69 17.46
CA VAL A 144 2.30 6.68 16.44
C VAL A 144 3.44 5.79 16.96
N LYS A 145 3.04 4.62 17.45
CA LYS A 145 3.93 3.62 18.04
C LYS A 145 4.12 2.40 17.14
N ALA A 146 5.11 1.56 17.44
CA ALA A 146 5.39 0.33 16.70
C ALA A 146 4.15 -0.57 16.57
N ASP A 147 3.36 -0.71 17.65
CA ASP A 147 2.12 -1.49 17.64
C ASP A 147 1.06 -0.88 16.72
N THR A 148 0.98 0.44 16.64
CA THR A 148 0.12 1.16 15.70
C THR A 148 0.57 0.89 14.26
N THR A 149 1.87 0.96 13.98
CA THR A 149 2.44 0.68 12.65
C THR A 149 2.10 -0.73 12.19
N LEU A 150 2.25 -1.73 13.07
CA LEU A 150 1.87 -3.13 12.79
C LEU A 150 0.37 -3.28 12.52
N LYS A 151 -0.48 -2.69 13.37
CA LYS A 151 -1.95 -2.72 13.20
C LYS A 151 -2.39 -2.09 11.88
N VAL A 152 -1.79 -0.97 11.48
CA VAL A 152 -2.11 -0.32 10.21
C VAL A 152 -1.66 -1.16 9.02
N ALA A 153 -0.46 -1.73 9.07
CA ALA A 153 0.00 -2.64 8.01
C ALA A 153 -0.89 -3.88 7.87
N GLU A 154 -1.36 -4.44 8.99
CA GLU A 154 -2.34 -5.53 8.98
C GLU A 154 -3.67 -5.09 8.37
N ALA A 155 -4.20 -3.92 8.77
CA ALA A 155 -5.43 -3.38 8.21
C ALA A 155 -5.34 -3.16 6.68
N LEU A 156 -4.24 -2.59 6.20
CA LEU A 156 -3.96 -2.43 4.77
C LEU A 156 -4.00 -3.78 4.03
N ARG A 157 -3.32 -4.80 4.57
CA ARG A 157 -3.34 -6.16 4.01
C ARG A 157 -4.73 -6.76 3.99
N GLN A 158 -5.45 -6.72 5.11
CA GLN A 158 -6.79 -7.29 5.20
C GLN A 158 -7.75 -6.61 4.21
N SER A 159 -7.68 -5.29 4.09
CA SER A 159 -8.49 -4.52 3.15
C SER A 159 -8.25 -4.88 1.69
N ILE A 160 -6.99 -5.04 1.25
CA ILE A 160 -6.74 -5.44 -0.15
C ILE A 160 -7.15 -6.89 -0.43
N ILE A 161 -6.93 -7.81 0.50
CA ILE A 161 -7.35 -9.21 0.34
C ILE A 161 -8.88 -9.31 0.30
N LYS A 162 -9.58 -8.50 1.09
CA LYS A 162 -11.05 -8.36 1.02
C LYS A 162 -11.50 -7.88 -0.36
N CYS A 163 -10.83 -6.89 -0.94
CA CYS A 163 -11.12 -6.44 -2.30
C CYS A 163 -10.96 -7.57 -3.34
N TYR A 164 -9.85 -8.32 -3.28
CA TYR A 164 -9.63 -9.47 -4.16
C TYR A 164 -10.66 -10.57 -3.96
N TYR A 165 -10.98 -10.92 -2.72
CA TYR A 165 -12.00 -11.91 -2.38
C TYR A 165 -13.35 -11.56 -3.00
N MET A 166 -13.78 -10.30 -2.89
CA MET A 166 -15.04 -9.84 -3.48
C MET A 166 -15.02 -9.92 -5.01
N GLU A 167 -13.91 -9.55 -5.67
CA GLU A 167 -13.80 -9.68 -7.14
C GLU A 167 -13.76 -11.14 -7.62
N VAL A 168 -13.05 -12.01 -6.92
CA VAL A 168 -13.03 -13.45 -7.23
C VAL A 168 -14.42 -14.05 -7.12
N ARG A 169 -15.22 -13.65 -6.13
CA ARG A 169 -16.63 -14.08 -6.03
C ARG A 169 -17.48 -13.62 -7.21
N LEU A 170 -17.28 -12.37 -7.66
CA LEU A 170 -17.97 -11.86 -8.85
C LEU A 170 -17.53 -12.61 -10.12
N LEU A 171 -16.25 -12.93 -10.26
CA LEU A 171 -15.71 -13.73 -11.36
C LEU A 171 -16.30 -15.13 -11.37
N LYS A 172 -16.34 -15.80 -10.21
CA LYS A 172 -16.90 -17.15 -10.07
C LYS A 172 -18.37 -17.22 -10.51
N GLY A 173 -19.16 -16.18 -10.24
CA GLY A 173 -20.54 -16.06 -10.70
C GLY A 173 -20.72 -15.79 -12.21
N ARG A 174 -19.63 -15.66 -12.97
CA ARG A 174 -19.64 -15.42 -14.43
C ARG A 174 -18.87 -16.49 -15.19
N LEU A 175 -17.72 -16.89 -14.67
CA LEU A 175 -16.79 -17.86 -15.23
C LEU A 175 -17.10 -19.27 -14.70
N THR A 176 -18.21 -19.84 -15.15
CA THR A 176 -18.68 -21.18 -14.77
C THR A 176 -18.14 -22.28 -15.70
N PHE A 177 -17.03 -21.98 -16.39
CA PHE A 177 -16.47 -22.85 -17.42
C PHE A 177 -15.62 -23.96 -16.80
N GLN A 178 -15.61 -25.12 -17.46
CA GLN A 178 -14.88 -26.29 -16.99
C GLN A 178 -13.39 -25.99 -16.75
N GLY A 179 -12.92 -26.22 -15.53
CA GLY A 179 -11.53 -26.01 -15.11
C GLY A 179 -11.29 -24.61 -14.55
N VAL A 180 -11.96 -23.58 -15.09
CA VAL A 180 -11.92 -22.22 -14.54
C VAL A 180 -12.67 -22.13 -13.22
N ASP A 181 -13.82 -22.80 -13.14
CA ASP A 181 -14.66 -22.88 -11.95
C ASP A 181 -13.90 -23.45 -10.74
N THR A 182 -13.12 -24.51 -10.94
CA THR A 182 -12.30 -25.14 -9.90
C THR A 182 -11.15 -24.23 -9.43
N LEU A 183 -10.49 -23.53 -10.37
CA LEU A 183 -9.40 -22.60 -10.03
C LEU A 183 -9.93 -21.41 -9.21
N LEU A 184 -11.06 -20.84 -9.62
CA LEU A 184 -11.70 -19.74 -8.88
C LEU A 184 -12.21 -20.17 -7.51
N ALA A 185 -12.77 -21.38 -7.39
CA ALA A 185 -13.21 -21.91 -6.11
C ALA A 185 -12.04 -22.11 -5.13
N SER A 186 -10.91 -22.62 -5.62
CA SER A 186 -9.67 -22.77 -4.84
C SER A 186 -9.13 -21.40 -4.40
N LEU A 187 -9.05 -20.44 -5.32
CA LEU A 187 -8.58 -19.08 -5.01
C LEU A 187 -9.49 -18.37 -4.00
N GLU A 188 -10.81 -18.51 -4.15
CA GLU A 188 -11.79 -17.96 -3.20
C GLU A 188 -11.58 -18.53 -1.80
N ASP A 189 -11.42 -19.85 -1.67
CA ASP A 189 -11.18 -20.53 -0.39
C ASP A 189 -9.88 -20.04 0.27
N ARG A 190 -8.80 -19.89 -0.50
CA ARG A 190 -7.52 -19.36 0.01
C ARG A 190 -7.65 -17.94 0.53
N LEU A 191 -8.32 -17.05 -0.23
CA LEU A 191 -8.56 -15.67 0.18
C LEU A 191 -9.46 -15.61 1.42
N TYR A 192 -10.50 -16.44 1.48
CA TYR A 192 -11.37 -16.56 2.65
C TYR A 192 -10.59 -16.99 3.89
N LYS A 193 -9.79 -18.07 3.79
CA LYS A 193 -8.98 -18.57 4.90
C LYS A 193 -8.01 -17.50 5.40
N ASN A 194 -7.38 -16.74 4.51
CA ASN A 194 -6.46 -15.66 4.87
C ASN A 194 -7.16 -14.54 5.68
N LEU A 195 -8.41 -14.20 5.33
CA LEU A 195 -9.17 -13.13 5.99
C LEU A 195 -9.79 -13.55 7.32
N PHE A 196 -10.31 -14.77 7.40
CA PHE A 196 -11.23 -15.15 8.47
C PHE A 196 -10.69 -16.26 9.39
N ILE A 197 -9.61 -16.96 9.02
CA ILE A 197 -9.03 -18.02 9.84
C ILE A 197 -7.70 -17.55 10.44
N PRO A 198 -7.60 -17.41 11.77
CA PRO A 198 -6.36 -17.05 12.44
C PRO A 198 -5.21 -18.01 12.07
N GLY A 199 -4.01 -17.45 11.84
CA GLY A 199 -2.81 -18.21 11.49
C GLY A 199 -2.63 -18.54 10.00
N TYR A 200 -3.63 -18.26 9.15
CA TYR A 200 -3.53 -18.48 7.69
C TYR A 200 -2.99 -17.28 6.91
N ASN A 201 -2.73 -16.15 7.59
CA ASN A 201 -2.29 -14.90 6.98
C ASN A 201 -0.95 -15.03 6.21
N ALA A 202 -0.05 -15.93 6.62
CA ALA A 202 1.25 -16.16 5.99
C ALA A 202 1.24 -17.08 4.76
N TYR A 203 0.12 -17.75 4.46
CA TYR A 203 0.04 -18.81 3.43
C TYR A 203 -0.56 -18.33 2.11
N LEU A 204 -0.27 -17.09 1.75
CA LEU A 204 -0.72 -16.47 0.50
C LEU A 204 0.35 -15.51 0.00
N SER A 205 0.83 -15.74 -1.22
CA SER A 205 1.73 -14.83 -1.93
C SER A 205 1.04 -14.17 -3.13
N LYS A 206 1.59 -13.02 -3.57
CA LYS A 206 1.17 -12.34 -4.80
C LYS A 206 1.30 -13.29 -6.00
N ASP A 207 2.42 -13.99 -6.10
CA ASP A 207 2.74 -14.85 -7.24
C ASP A 207 1.76 -16.01 -7.38
N GLU A 208 1.26 -16.57 -6.27
CA GLU A 208 0.25 -17.61 -6.30
C GLU A 208 -1.10 -17.13 -6.84
N ILE A 209 -1.53 -15.91 -6.44
CA ILE A 209 -2.74 -15.29 -6.97
C ILE A 209 -2.55 -15.02 -8.46
N SER A 210 -1.44 -14.38 -8.84
CA SER A 210 -1.13 -14.04 -10.23
C SER A 210 -1.05 -15.29 -11.11
N ALA A 211 -0.37 -16.35 -10.66
CA ALA A 211 -0.26 -17.61 -11.40
C ALA A 211 -1.64 -18.24 -11.64
N THR A 212 -2.52 -18.25 -10.64
CA THR A 212 -3.89 -18.77 -10.78
C THR A 212 -4.68 -17.94 -11.81
N LEU A 213 -4.57 -16.61 -11.76
CA LEU A 213 -5.26 -15.72 -12.70
C LEU A 213 -4.70 -15.84 -14.13
N ILE A 214 -3.41 -16.04 -14.28
CA ILE A 214 -2.74 -16.30 -15.57
C ILE A 214 -3.22 -17.64 -16.15
N GLU A 215 -3.30 -18.69 -15.34
CA GLU A 215 -3.83 -19.98 -15.80
C GLU A 215 -5.28 -19.84 -16.29
N ILE A 216 -6.12 -19.13 -15.55
CA ILE A 216 -7.50 -18.82 -15.96
C ILE A 216 -7.49 -18.03 -17.28
N ARG A 217 -6.66 -16.99 -17.39
CA ARG A 217 -6.51 -16.16 -18.59
C ARG A 217 -6.21 -17.02 -19.82
N ASP A 218 -5.24 -17.93 -19.69
CA ASP A 218 -4.78 -18.79 -20.78
C ASP A 218 -5.85 -19.80 -21.19
N ILE A 219 -6.60 -20.35 -20.23
CA ILE A 219 -7.76 -21.21 -20.50
C ILE A 219 -8.86 -20.44 -21.27
N LEU A 220 -9.15 -19.20 -20.87
CA LEU A 220 -10.16 -18.39 -21.55
C LEU A 220 -9.79 -18.11 -23.01
N ILE A 221 -8.52 -17.78 -23.27
CA ILE A 221 -8.00 -17.55 -24.62
C ILE A 221 -8.09 -18.83 -25.45
N ALA A 222 -7.59 -19.95 -24.93
CA ALA A 222 -7.46 -21.19 -25.69
C ALA A 222 -8.79 -21.93 -25.91
N LYS A 223 -9.72 -21.87 -24.94
CA LYS A 223 -10.90 -22.76 -24.90
C LYS A 223 -12.25 -22.06 -24.87
N HIS A 224 -12.28 -20.76 -24.57
CA HIS A 224 -13.55 -20.03 -24.35
C HIS A 224 -13.65 -18.71 -25.14
N ASN A 225 -12.91 -18.59 -26.25
CA ASN A 225 -12.95 -17.42 -27.15
C ASN A 225 -12.74 -16.10 -26.41
N SER A 226 -11.88 -16.08 -25.39
CA SER A 226 -11.58 -14.90 -24.57
C SER A 226 -12.81 -14.29 -23.85
N LEU A 227 -13.88 -15.07 -23.65
CA LEU A 227 -15.09 -14.59 -22.99
C LEU A 227 -14.78 -14.15 -21.54
N PHE A 228 -15.09 -12.89 -21.22
CA PHE A 228 -14.78 -12.22 -19.94
C PHE A 228 -13.28 -12.10 -19.61
N LEU A 229 -12.37 -12.28 -20.57
CA LEU A 229 -10.92 -12.15 -20.38
C LEU A 229 -10.53 -10.82 -19.71
N ASN A 230 -11.19 -9.72 -20.11
CA ASN A 230 -10.97 -8.39 -19.54
C ASN A 230 -11.20 -8.34 -18.03
N LYS A 231 -12.14 -9.10 -17.48
CA LYS A 231 -12.40 -9.12 -16.04
C LYS A 231 -11.25 -9.79 -15.27
N VAL A 232 -10.67 -10.85 -15.84
CA VAL A 232 -9.51 -11.55 -15.27
C VAL A 232 -8.27 -10.67 -15.34
N ASN A 233 -8.01 -10.07 -16.50
CA ASN A 233 -6.89 -9.13 -16.68
C ASN A 233 -6.98 -7.94 -15.71
N ASN A 234 -8.17 -7.36 -15.54
CA ASN A 234 -8.36 -6.26 -14.60
C ASN A 234 -8.05 -6.64 -13.15
N LEU A 235 -8.38 -7.85 -12.73
CA LEU A 235 -8.01 -8.34 -11.39
C LEU A 235 -6.51 -8.59 -11.30
N LEU A 236 -5.90 -9.21 -12.31
CA LEU A 236 -4.46 -9.44 -12.38
C LEU A 236 -3.67 -8.12 -12.31
N ASP A 237 -4.13 -7.08 -13.02
CA ASP A 237 -3.54 -5.74 -12.99
C ASP A 237 -3.59 -5.11 -11.59
N LYS A 238 -4.72 -5.27 -10.89
CA LYS A 238 -4.85 -4.81 -9.50
C LYS A 238 -3.99 -5.61 -8.52
N VAL A 239 -3.83 -6.92 -8.74
CA VAL A 239 -2.89 -7.76 -7.97
C VAL A 239 -1.46 -7.29 -8.19
N ASN A 240 -1.12 -6.94 -9.42
CA ASN A 240 0.20 -6.43 -9.75
C ASN A 240 0.49 -5.05 -9.15
N LEU A 241 -0.50 -4.16 -9.17
CA LEU A 241 -0.39 -2.79 -8.66
C LEU A 241 -0.37 -2.73 -7.13
N PHE A 242 -1.30 -3.41 -6.45
CA PHE A 242 -1.51 -3.28 -5.00
C PHE A 242 -0.81 -4.36 -4.17
N GLY A 243 -0.39 -5.47 -4.79
CA GLY A 243 0.24 -6.61 -4.10
C GLY A 243 -0.61 -7.12 -2.95
N LEU A 244 0.03 -7.53 -1.85
CA LEU A 244 -0.67 -7.92 -0.61
C LEU A 244 -0.55 -6.88 0.50
N PHE A 245 -0.27 -5.63 0.12
CA PHE A 245 0.02 -4.53 1.03
C PHE A 245 -0.86 -3.30 0.81
N PHE A 246 -1.63 -3.24 -0.29
CA PHE A 246 -2.48 -2.13 -0.71
C PHE A 246 -1.72 -0.83 -1.04
N ALA A 247 -1.04 -0.25 -0.06
CA ALA A 247 -0.18 0.91 -0.21
C ALA A 247 1.07 0.71 0.66
N SER A 248 2.24 1.10 0.14
CA SER A 248 3.50 0.99 0.87
C SER A 248 3.46 1.89 2.10
N LEU A 249 3.55 1.31 3.29
CA LEU A 249 3.64 2.06 4.53
C LEU A 249 5.06 2.62 4.67
N ASP A 250 5.20 3.94 4.57
CA ASP A 250 6.48 4.62 4.78
C ASP A 250 6.66 4.86 6.28
N VAL A 251 7.82 4.51 6.83
CA VAL A 251 8.21 4.87 8.21
C VAL A 251 8.97 6.19 8.16
N ARG A 252 8.64 7.14 9.04
CA ARG A 252 9.32 8.42 9.13
C ARG A 252 9.62 8.81 10.57
N GLN A 253 10.84 9.29 10.82
CA GLN A 253 11.28 9.77 12.12
C GLN A 253 12.37 10.84 11.98
N ASP A 254 12.49 11.70 12.99
CA ASP A 254 13.52 12.72 13.09
C ASP A 254 14.92 12.16 13.35
N SER A 255 15.94 12.73 12.69
CA SER A 255 17.34 12.33 12.80
C SER A 255 17.87 12.38 14.24
N SER A 256 17.39 13.31 15.07
CA SER A 256 17.81 13.41 16.48
C SER A 256 17.45 12.17 17.30
N VAL A 257 16.30 11.56 17.02
CA VAL A 257 15.84 10.34 17.69
C VAL A 257 16.74 9.15 17.36
N HIS A 258 17.23 9.05 16.12
CA HIS A 258 18.17 8.00 15.71
C HIS A 258 19.51 8.15 16.42
N LYS A 259 20.04 9.37 16.46
CA LYS A 259 21.29 9.67 17.15
C LYS A 259 21.23 9.29 18.63
N GLU A 260 20.17 9.70 19.33
CA GLU A 260 19.94 9.36 20.73
C GLU A 260 19.87 7.84 20.94
N LEU A 261 19.16 7.13 20.04
CA LEU A 261 19.04 5.67 20.10
C LEU A 261 20.39 4.97 19.89
N VAL A 262 21.21 5.39 18.91
CA VAL A 262 22.53 4.80 18.68
C VAL A 262 23.49 5.06 19.85
N GLU A 263 23.46 6.27 20.43
CA GLU A 263 24.22 6.57 21.65
C GLU A 263 23.80 5.64 22.80
N LEU A 264 22.49 5.46 23.00
CA LEU A 264 21.94 4.56 24.01
C LEU A 264 22.34 3.09 23.75
N VAL A 265 22.31 2.63 22.51
CA VAL A 265 22.80 1.30 22.11
C VAL A 265 24.27 1.15 22.52
N SER A 266 25.12 2.15 22.27
CA SER A 266 26.52 2.10 22.68
C SER A 266 26.69 2.00 24.21
N GLU A 267 25.84 2.70 24.97
CA GLU A 267 25.88 2.70 26.44
C GLU A 267 25.36 1.39 27.05
N LYS A 268 24.35 0.76 26.45
CA LYS A 268 23.65 -0.40 27.01
C LYS A 268 24.12 -1.75 26.44
N THR A 269 24.68 -1.78 25.24
CA THR A 269 25.09 -3.01 24.55
C THR A 269 26.60 -3.08 24.37
N SER A 270 27.12 -4.21 23.87
CA SER A 270 28.51 -4.34 23.42
C SER A 270 28.66 -4.18 21.91
N VAL A 271 27.59 -3.83 21.18
CA VAL A 271 27.61 -3.75 19.70
C VAL A 271 28.45 -2.57 19.22
N LEU A 272 28.42 -1.46 19.96
CA LEU A 272 29.21 -0.26 19.69
C LEU A 272 30.12 0.07 20.89
N PRO A 273 31.27 0.73 20.64
CA PRO A 273 32.17 1.11 21.73
C PRO A 273 31.52 2.15 22.66
N LYS A 274 31.76 2.03 23.98
CA LYS A 274 31.15 2.89 25.01
C LYS A 274 31.43 4.38 24.85
N ASN A 275 32.51 4.74 24.15
CA ASN A 275 32.88 6.12 23.85
C ASN A 275 32.32 6.63 22.51
N TYR A 276 31.37 5.92 21.87
CA TYR A 276 30.80 6.26 20.57
C TYR A 276 30.40 7.74 20.48
N LYS A 277 29.74 8.28 21.50
CA LYS A 277 29.30 9.67 21.59
C LYS A 277 30.43 10.69 21.28
N ASN A 278 31.64 10.40 21.74
CA ASN A 278 32.81 11.27 21.66
C ASN A 278 33.66 11.06 20.40
N LEU A 279 33.31 10.10 19.54
CA LEU A 279 34.03 9.84 18.29
C LEU A 279 33.76 10.93 17.24
N SER A 280 34.71 11.10 16.32
CA SER A 280 34.51 11.93 15.13
C SER A 280 33.45 11.33 14.21
N GLU A 281 32.83 12.16 13.36
CA GLU A 281 31.81 11.73 12.40
C GLU A 281 32.32 10.61 11.48
N GLU A 282 33.54 10.73 10.96
CA GLU A 282 34.17 9.70 10.11
C GLU A 282 34.31 8.35 10.84
N SER A 283 34.74 8.37 12.11
CA SER A 283 34.87 7.15 12.92
C SER A 283 33.51 6.52 13.21
N LYS A 284 32.47 7.34 13.47
CA LYS A 284 31.10 6.84 13.66
C LYS A 284 30.58 6.15 12.39
N ILE A 285 30.77 6.77 11.22
CA ILE A 285 30.35 6.21 9.94
C ILE A 285 31.04 4.86 9.68
N GLN A 286 32.35 4.75 9.90
CA GLN A 286 33.09 3.49 9.69
C GLN A 286 32.56 2.36 10.57
N LEU A 287 32.21 2.65 11.83
CA LEU A 287 31.63 1.66 12.75
C LEU A 287 30.24 1.20 12.30
N LEU A 288 29.40 2.13 11.84
CA LEU A 288 28.02 1.84 11.43
C LEU A 288 27.90 1.08 10.09
N GLN A 289 28.94 1.08 9.26
CA GLN A 289 28.96 0.37 7.97
C GLN A 289 29.03 -1.15 8.12
N ASN A 290 29.70 -1.65 9.17
CA ASN A 290 30.07 -3.06 9.31
C ASN A 290 29.60 -3.62 10.67
N ILE A 291 28.30 -3.53 10.93
CA ILE A 291 27.70 -4.12 12.13
C ILE A 291 27.30 -5.56 11.83
N ASP A 292 27.99 -6.50 12.47
CA ASP A 292 27.73 -7.94 12.34
C ASP A 292 26.99 -8.53 13.56
N SER A 293 26.69 -7.69 14.56
CA SER A 293 26.06 -8.12 15.81
C SER A 293 24.63 -7.57 15.94
N LEU A 294 23.68 -8.47 16.16
CA LEU A 294 22.31 -8.11 16.46
C LEU A 294 22.18 -7.61 17.90
N VAL A 295 21.34 -6.60 18.10
CA VAL A 295 20.92 -6.19 19.44
C VAL A 295 19.84 -7.16 19.91
N VAL A 296 20.24 -8.11 20.76
CA VAL A 296 19.32 -9.07 21.37
C VAL A 296 19.00 -8.58 22.79
N ASP A 297 17.75 -8.20 22.98
CA ASP A 297 17.12 -7.94 24.28
C ASP A 297 17.86 -6.94 25.17
N THR A 298 17.55 -5.66 24.97
CA THR A 298 18.00 -4.59 25.86
C THR A 298 16.86 -3.63 26.17
N ASP A 299 16.87 -3.14 27.41
CA ASP A 299 15.99 -2.09 27.92
C ASP A 299 16.35 -0.71 27.31
N LEU A 300 16.41 -0.65 25.98
CA LEU A 300 16.56 0.57 25.18
C LEU A 300 15.19 1.26 25.11
N ASP A 301 15.15 2.58 24.97
CA ASP A 301 13.88 3.30 24.78
C ASP A 301 13.15 2.76 23.52
N LYS A 302 12.08 1.99 23.77
CA LYS A 302 11.73 0.78 22.99
C LYS A 302 11.10 1.07 21.63
N ASP A 303 10.32 2.14 21.53
CA ASP A 303 9.37 2.28 20.42
C ASP A 303 10.04 2.57 19.06
N THR A 304 11.16 3.28 19.04
CA THR A 304 11.91 3.54 17.79
C THR A 304 12.60 2.28 17.27
N PHE A 305 13.24 1.51 18.16
CA PHE A 305 13.87 0.25 17.77
C PHE A 305 12.82 -0.82 17.42
N ASP A 306 11.74 -0.94 18.19
CA ASP A 306 10.59 -1.82 17.91
C ASP A 306 9.94 -1.50 16.57
N THR A 307 9.93 -0.23 16.15
CA THR A 307 9.42 0.15 14.82
C THR A 307 10.33 -0.35 13.71
N ILE A 308 11.65 -0.29 13.88
CA ILE A 308 12.59 -0.87 12.90
C ILE A 308 12.38 -2.39 12.82
N LEU A 309 12.21 -3.08 13.94
CA LEU A 309 11.86 -4.51 13.97
C LEU A 309 10.48 -4.79 13.33
N SER A 310 9.54 -3.86 13.46
CA SER A 310 8.21 -3.97 12.86
C SER A 310 8.28 -3.96 11.34
N ILE A 311 9.23 -3.24 10.72
CA ILE A 311 9.43 -3.23 9.27
C ILE A 311 9.63 -4.66 8.75
N ARG A 312 10.53 -5.44 9.36
CA ARG A 312 10.77 -6.84 8.97
C ARG A 312 9.52 -7.70 9.12
N THR A 313 8.78 -7.50 10.20
CA THR A 313 7.51 -8.20 10.44
C THR A 313 6.50 -7.88 9.33
N ILE A 314 6.35 -6.61 8.98
CA ILE A 314 5.47 -6.17 7.89
C ILE A 314 5.93 -6.78 6.57
N GLN A 315 7.22 -6.72 6.24
CA GLN A 315 7.74 -7.29 5.00
C GLN A 315 7.51 -8.81 4.89
N ARG A 316 7.59 -9.53 6.01
CA ARG A 316 7.32 -10.98 6.05
C ARG A 316 5.87 -11.30 5.68
N PHE A 317 4.90 -10.53 6.17
CA PHE A 317 3.49 -10.80 5.91
C PHE A 317 3.00 -10.12 4.63
N ASN A 318 3.31 -8.84 4.44
CA ASN A 318 2.79 -7.99 3.37
C ASN A 318 3.65 -8.02 2.09
N GLY A 319 4.84 -8.60 2.17
CA GLY A 319 5.88 -8.56 1.14
C GLY A 319 6.82 -7.35 1.31
N PRO A 320 8.03 -7.37 0.71
CA PRO A 320 9.04 -6.32 0.89
C PRO A 320 8.48 -4.91 0.62
N GLU A 321 7.73 -4.74 -0.47
CA GLU A 321 7.14 -3.45 -0.84
C GLU A 321 6.15 -2.89 0.19
N GLY A 322 5.59 -3.73 1.07
CA GLY A 322 4.61 -3.28 2.07
C GLY A 322 5.17 -2.30 3.09
N CYS A 323 6.48 -2.34 3.35
CA CYS A 323 7.19 -1.35 4.14
C CYS A 323 8.69 -1.41 3.80
N HIS A 324 9.12 -0.68 2.77
CA HIS A 324 10.51 -0.70 2.28
C HIS A 324 11.21 0.67 2.34
N ARG A 325 10.50 1.70 2.83
CA ARG A 325 11.00 3.07 2.83
C ARG A 325 11.03 3.62 4.24
N TYR A 326 12.22 4.09 4.61
CA TYR A 326 12.48 4.84 5.82
C TYR A 326 12.83 6.28 5.43
N ILE A 327 12.10 7.25 5.96
CA ILE A 327 12.30 8.68 5.73
C ILE A 327 12.91 9.28 6.99
N ILE A 328 14.00 10.02 6.83
CA ILE A 328 14.71 10.67 7.92
C ILE A 328 14.46 12.17 7.83
N SER A 329 13.64 12.70 8.74
CA SER A 329 13.43 14.14 8.85
C SER A 329 14.68 14.85 9.39
N HIS A 330 14.84 16.11 9.02
CA HIS A 330 15.97 16.95 9.43
C HIS A 330 17.33 16.26 9.23
N THR A 331 17.51 15.60 8.09
CA THR A 331 18.80 15.04 7.66
C THR A 331 19.74 16.17 7.29
N THR A 332 20.85 16.32 8.02
CA THR A 332 21.86 17.36 7.78
C THR A 332 23.24 16.82 7.43
N SER A 333 23.51 15.53 7.68
CA SER A 333 24.80 14.91 7.33
C SER A 333 24.67 13.44 6.92
N ALA A 334 25.75 12.89 6.36
CA ALA A 334 25.83 11.48 6.00
C ALA A 334 25.71 10.56 7.23
N LEU A 335 26.16 11.01 8.40
CA LEU A 335 26.01 10.27 9.65
C LEU A 335 24.55 9.99 9.98
N ASN A 336 23.61 10.91 9.74
CA ASN A 336 22.19 10.67 10.02
C ASN A 336 21.65 9.46 9.23
N VAL A 337 22.07 9.30 7.98
CA VAL A 337 21.70 8.15 7.15
C VAL A 337 22.36 6.88 7.68
N MET A 338 23.64 6.98 8.06
CA MET A 338 24.39 5.84 8.59
C MET A 338 23.87 5.36 9.94
N GLU A 339 23.35 6.24 10.79
CA GLU A 339 22.75 5.88 12.08
C GLU A 339 21.52 4.98 11.87
N VAL A 340 20.63 5.33 10.93
CA VAL A 340 19.48 4.48 10.57
C VAL A 340 19.94 3.17 9.93
N TYR A 341 20.90 3.22 9.00
CA TYR A 341 21.44 2.01 8.37
C TYR A 341 22.02 1.05 9.42
N GLY A 342 22.82 1.56 10.35
CA GLY A 342 23.39 0.77 11.43
C GLY A 342 22.31 0.18 12.36
N LEU A 343 21.28 0.97 12.72
CA LEU A 343 20.15 0.45 13.49
C LEU A 343 19.40 -0.68 12.76
N CYS A 344 19.24 -0.59 11.43
CA CYS A 344 18.68 -1.67 10.63
C CYS A 344 19.56 -2.92 10.67
N LEU A 345 20.89 -2.80 10.50
CA LEU A 345 21.81 -3.94 10.63
C LEU A 345 21.73 -4.59 12.02
N MET A 346 21.61 -3.78 13.08
CA MET A 346 21.44 -4.27 14.46
C MET A 346 20.12 -4.99 14.70
N ALA A 347 19.07 -4.64 13.96
CA ALA A 347 17.75 -5.25 14.05
C ALA A 347 17.64 -6.58 13.27
N GLY A 348 18.54 -6.78 12.29
CA GLY A 348 18.53 -7.90 11.34
C GLY A 348 17.39 -7.81 10.36
#